data_AF-A0A914RQI1-F1
#
_entry.id   AF-A0A914RQI1-F1
#
_cell.length_a   1.000
_cell.length_b   1.000
_cell.length_c   1.000
_cell.angle_alpha   90.00
_cell.angle_beta   90.00
_cell.angle_gamma   90.00
#
_symmetry.space_group_name_H-M   'P 1'
#
loop_
_entity.id
_entity.type
_entity.pdbx_description
1 polymer ?
#
loop_
_entity_poly.entity_id
_entity_poly.type
_entity_poly.pdbx_seq_one_letter_code
_entity_poly.pdbx_strand_id
1 'polypeptide(L)'
;LLIISGEIAGKLSVKHIYEIAKVKSRDKCLVGVPLQVIIFIFIKEFCFCSQDICRMIIKSCRTMGIEVVREDLNPDEYRAFLEKRKEIVDGQLKELAEKKAAKMLRTT
;
A
#
# COMPACT_ATOMS: atom_id res chain seq x y z
N LEU A 1 4.92 -11.79 -2.83
CA LEU A 1 3.71 -11.23 -3.45
C LEU A 1 4.05 -10.87 -4.89
N LEU A 2 3.51 -11.61 -5.86
CA LEU A 2 3.69 -11.31 -7.27
C LEU A 2 2.53 -10.38 -7.68
N ILE A 3 2.62 -9.11 -7.31
CA ILE A 3 1.67 -8.11 -7.82
C ILE A 3 2.14 -7.80 -9.23
N ILE A 4 1.35 -8.19 -10.22
CA ILE A 4 1.59 -7.81 -11.61
C ILE A 4 1.43 -6.28 -11.67
N SER A 5 2.41 -5.60 -12.28
CA SER A 5 2.45 -4.13 -12.35
C SER A 5 1.12 -3.57 -12.86
N GLY A 6 0.34 -2.93 -11.99
CA GLY A 6 -0.97 -2.36 -12.31
C GLY A 6 -2.16 -2.98 -11.57
N GLU A 7 -1.98 -4.10 -10.86
CA GLU A 7 -3.05 -4.70 -10.05
C GLU A 7 -3.19 -4.03 -8.67
N ILE A 8 -4.45 -3.83 -8.26
CA ILE A 8 -4.77 -3.36 -6.91
C ILE A 8 -4.76 -4.56 -5.95
N ALA A 9 -3.77 -4.60 -5.09
CA ALA A 9 -3.59 -5.66 -4.09
C ALA A 9 -4.49 -5.50 -2.87
N GLY A 10 -4.82 -4.25 -2.51
CA GLY A 10 -5.61 -3.94 -1.32
C GLY A 10 -6.15 -2.52 -1.32
N LYS A 11 -7.14 -2.26 -0.46
CA LYS A 11 -7.70 -0.94 -0.20
C LYS A 11 -7.48 -0.57 1.25
N LEU A 12 -7.14 0.70 1.51
CA LEU A 12 -6.94 1.24 2.85
C LEU A 12 -7.62 2.62 2.94
N SER A 13 -8.27 2.90 4.07
CA SER A 13 -8.83 4.23 4.32
C SER A 13 -7.79 5.17 4.94
N VAL A 14 -8.04 6.48 4.85
CA VAL A 14 -7.14 7.51 5.41
C VAL A 14 -6.96 7.34 6.92
N LYS A 15 -7.98 6.85 7.65
CA LYS A 15 -7.89 6.57 9.09
C LYS A 15 -6.77 5.58 9.41
N HIS A 16 -6.64 4.52 8.61
CA HIS A 16 -5.57 3.55 8.77
C HIS A 16 -4.20 4.17 8.52
N ILE A 17 -4.10 5.08 7.54
CA ILE A 17 -2.85 5.79 7.24
C ILE A 17 -2.43 6.67 8.41
N TYR A 18 -3.38 7.34 9.07
CA TYR A 18 -3.10 8.13 10.27
C TYR A 18 -2.57 7.27 11.42
N GLU A 19 -3.18 6.11 11.68
CA GLU A 19 -2.69 5.21 12.72
C GLU A 19 -1.30 4.66 12.39
N ILE A 20 -1.04 4.30 11.13
CA ILE A 20 0.29 3.86 10.68
C ILE A 20 1.30 4.99 10.86
N ALA A 21 0.95 6.23 10.47
CA ALA A 21 1.82 7.39 10.61
C ALA A 21 2.16 7.68 12.09
N LYS A 22 1.18 7.55 12.99
CA LYS A 22 1.35 7.76 14.44
C LYS A 22 2.24 6.70 15.09
N VAL A 23 2.18 5.45 14.62
CA VAL A 23 3.11 4.39 15.06
C VAL A 23 4.50 4.65 14.48
N LYS A 24 4.58 4.99 13.19
CA LYS A 24 5.84 5.23 12.48
C LYS A 24 6.61 6.42 13.04
N SER A 25 5.93 7.46 13.51
CA SER A 25 6.57 8.63 14.12
C SER A 25 7.30 8.33 15.44
N ARG A 26 7.09 7.16 16.03
CA ARG A 26 7.79 6.73 17.26
C ARG A 26 9.09 5.96 16.97
N ASP A 27 9.38 5.64 15.71
CA ASP A 27 10.59 4.90 15.32
C ASP A 27 11.87 5.73 15.56
N LYS A 28 12.90 5.11 16.15
CA LYS A 28 14.19 5.74 16.49
C LYS A 28 14.88 6.42 15.30
N CYS A 29 14.69 5.90 14.08
CA CYS A 29 15.25 6.47 12.85
C CYS A 29 14.62 7.82 12.45
N LEU A 30 13.46 8.16 13.02
CA LEU A 30 12.73 9.40 12.77
C LEU A 30 12.70 10.32 14.01
N VAL A 31 13.35 9.92 15.11
CA VAL A 31 13.58 10.75 16.30
C VAL A 31 14.70 11.73 15.97
N GLY A 32 14.37 12.86 15.37
CA GLY A 32 15.34 13.90 15.02
C GLY A 32 15.10 14.60 13.69
N VAL A 33 14.21 14.06 12.84
CA VAL A 33 13.67 14.84 11.72
C VAL A 33 12.65 15.83 12.32
N PRO A 34 12.87 17.15 12.24
CA PRO A 34 11.88 18.09 12.71
C PRO A 34 10.60 17.90 11.89
N LEU A 35 9.47 17.71 12.56
CA LEU A 35 8.12 17.78 11.95
C LEU A 35 7.80 19.15 11.32
N GLN A 36 8.77 20.08 11.30
CA GLN A 36 8.68 21.48 10.91
C GLN A 36 9.74 21.86 9.86
N VAL A 37 10.04 21.05 8.85
CA VAL A 37 10.73 21.60 7.67
C VAL A 37 10.17 20.93 6.41
N ILE A 38 9.07 21.50 5.90
CA ILE A 38 8.97 22.14 4.57
C ILE A 38 7.70 23.02 4.66
N ILE A 39 7.80 24.13 5.39
CA ILE A 39 7.02 25.32 5.06
C ILE A 39 7.99 26.15 4.23
N PHE A 40 7.91 26.01 2.91
CA PHE A 40 7.86 27.15 2.00
C PHE A 40 7.60 26.63 0.58
N ILE A 41 6.75 27.38 -0.12
CA ILE A 41 6.43 27.30 -1.54
C ILE A 41 5.23 26.38 -1.87
N PHE A 42 4.11 27.10 -2.02
CA PHE A 42 2.87 26.78 -2.71
C PHE A 42 1.69 26.21 -1.89
N ILE A 43 0.94 27.19 -1.37
CA ILE A 43 -0.53 27.22 -1.20
C ILE A 43 -1.07 26.76 0.17
N LYS A 44 -1.22 27.80 1.00
CA LYS A 44 -2.19 28.12 2.06
C LYS A 44 -3.37 27.15 2.35
N GLU A 45 -3.61 27.00 3.66
CA GLU A 45 -4.86 26.66 4.37
C GLU A 45 -5.21 25.20 4.76
N PHE A 46 -4.22 24.35 5.03
CA PHE A 46 -4.45 23.24 5.96
C PHE A 46 -3.17 22.95 6.74
N CYS A 47 -3.13 23.35 8.02
CA CYS A 47 -2.00 23.07 8.90
C CYS A 47 -1.92 21.56 9.12
N PHE A 48 -0.97 20.92 8.43
CA PHE A 48 -0.87 19.49 8.30
C PHE A 48 0.56 19.12 8.73
N CYS A 49 0.86 19.18 10.03
CA CYS A 49 2.17 18.80 10.59
C CYS A 49 2.49 17.29 10.49
N SER A 50 1.90 16.58 9.52
CA SER A 50 2.17 15.16 9.22
C SER A 50 2.28 14.89 7.70
N GLN A 51 2.47 15.93 6.87
CA GLN A 51 2.41 15.75 5.40
C GLN A 51 3.49 14.80 4.89
N ASP A 52 4.73 14.91 5.34
CA ASP A 52 5.83 14.14 4.75
C ASP A 52 5.72 12.65 5.06
N ILE A 53 5.45 12.27 6.31
CA ILE A 53 5.29 10.86 6.69
C ILE A 53 4.06 10.26 6.02
N CYS A 54 2.93 10.97 6.02
CA CYS A 54 1.72 10.49 5.33
C CYS A 54 1.94 10.37 3.82
N ARG A 55 2.64 11.33 3.20
CA ARG A 55 2.99 11.30 1.78
C ARG A 55 3.94 10.16 1.44
N MET A 56 4.93 9.88 2.30
CA MET A 56 5.82 8.73 2.16
C MET A 56 5.02 7.43 2.23
N ILE A 57 4.14 7.30 3.22
CA ILE A 57 3.28 6.11 3.37
C ILE A 57 2.38 5.95 2.13
N ILE A 58 1.74 7.01 1.64
CA ILE A 58 0.90 6.96 0.43
C ILE A 58 1.72 6.55 -0.81
N LYS A 59 2.95 7.05 -0.95
CA LYS A 59 3.85 6.61 -2.03
C LYS A 59 4.19 5.12 -1.91
N SER A 60 4.54 4.66 -0.72
CA SER A 60 4.80 3.24 -0.45
C SER A 60 3.57 2.37 -0.76
N CYS A 61 2.36 2.82 -0.38
CA CYS A 61 1.12 2.14 -0.72
C CYS A 61 0.95 2.00 -2.23
N ARG A 62 1.19 3.07 -3.02
CA ARG A 62 1.10 3.02 -4.49
C ARG A 62 2.08 2.01 -5.10
N THR A 63 3.32 1.96 -4.60
CA THR A 63 4.31 0.98 -5.07
C THR A 63 3.92 -0.46 -4.72
N MET A 64 3.22 -0.66 -3.60
CA MET A 64 2.70 -1.95 -3.18
C MET A 64 1.34 -2.29 -3.83
N GLY A 65 0.83 -1.48 -4.76
CA GLY A 65 -0.48 -1.70 -5.39
C GLY A 65 -1.66 -1.52 -4.43
N ILE A 66 -1.51 -0.72 -3.39
CA ILE A 66 -2.57 -0.42 -2.42
C ILE A 66 -3.25 0.89 -2.80
N GLU A 67 -4.57 0.85 -2.97
CA GLU A 67 -5.39 2.01 -3.21
C GLU A 67 -5.84 2.66 -1.90
N VAL A 68 -5.65 3.97 -1.80
CA VAL A 68 -6.06 4.77 -0.64
C VAL A 68 -7.40 5.43 -0.93
N VAL A 69 -8.43 5.01 -0.20
CA VAL A 69 -9.80 5.53 -0.32
C VAL A 69 -10.01 6.62 0.72
N ARG A 70 -10.70 7.71 0.31
CA ARG A 70 -11.03 8.84 1.20
C ARG A 70 -12.23 8.56 2.07
N GLU A 71 -13.25 7.89 1.54
CA GLU A 71 -14.42 7.46 2.30
C GLU A 71 -14.12 6.29 3.25
N ASP A 72 -14.99 6.11 4.25
CA ASP A 72 -15.00 4.92 5.09
C ASP A 72 -15.31 3.68 4.24
N LEU A 73 -14.52 2.62 4.47
CA LEU A 73 -14.57 1.42 3.67
C LEU A 73 -15.78 0.57 4.09
N ASN A 74 -16.77 0.41 3.20
CA ASN A 74 -17.91 -0.47 3.47
C ASN A 74 -17.45 -1.92 3.63
N PRO A 75 -17.82 -2.61 4.73
CA PRO A 75 -17.32 -3.95 5.02
C PRO A 75 -17.78 -4.99 3.99
N ASP A 76 -19.00 -4.86 3.45
CA ASP A 76 -19.55 -5.80 2.47
C ASP A 76 -18.84 -5.70 1.11
N GLU A 77 -18.60 -4.48 0.62
CA GLU A 77 -17.84 -4.25 -0.61
C GLU A 77 -16.39 -4.71 -0.47
N TYR A 78 -15.79 -4.48 0.69
CA TYR A 78 -14.43 -4.93 0.97
C TYR A 78 -14.34 -6.47 1.00
N ARG A 79 -15.34 -7.14 1.58
CA ARG A 79 -15.42 -8.60 1.58
C ARG A 79 -15.51 -9.16 0.16
N ALA A 80 -16.38 -8.59 -0.69
CA ALA A 80 -16.49 -9.00 -2.08
C ALA A 80 -15.19 -8.77 -2.86
N PHE A 81 -14.44 -7.71 -2.54
CA PHE A 81 -13.11 -7.47 -3.10
C PHE A 81 -12.10 -8.55 -2.69
N LEU A 82 -12.11 -8.98 -1.43
CA LEU A 82 -11.22 -10.03 -0.93
C LEU A 82 -11.49 -11.39 -1.57
N GLU A 83 -12.77 -11.75 -1.78
CA GLU A 83 -13.16 -13.00 -2.43
C GLU A 83 -12.68 -13.05 -3.89
N LYS A 84 -12.91 -11.98 -4.66
CA LYS A 84 -12.40 -11.85 -6.04
C LYS A 84 -10.87 -11.94 -6.10
N ARG A 85 -10.19 -11.31 -5.14
CA ARG A 85 -8.72 -11.36 -5.07
C ARG A 85 -8.20 -12.76 -4.78
N LYS A 86 -8.90 -13.54 -3.97
CA LYS A 86 -8.52 -14.93 -3.66
C LYS A 86 -8.49 -15.78 -4.93
N GLU A 87 -9.51 -15.66 -5.78
CA GLU A 87 -9.59 -16.40 -7.05
C GLU A 87 -8.43 -16.04 -7.99
N ILE A 88 -8.09 -14.75 -8.10
CA ILE A 88 -6.98 -14.27 -8.94
C ILE A 88 -5.65 -14.83 -8.43
N VAL A 89 -5.41 -14.77 -7.11
CA VAL A 89 -4.16 -15.25 -6.51
C VAL A 89 -4.01 -16.76 -6.68
N ASP A 90 -5.09 -17.53 -6.54
CA ASP A 90 -5.09 -18.98 -6.77
C ASP A 90 -4.77 -19.33 -8.23
N GLY A 91 -5.27 -18.53 -9.19
CA GLY A 91 -4.92 -18.65 -10.61
C GLY A 91 -3.44 -18.36 -10.88
N GLN A 92 -2.93 -17.24 -10.35
CA GLN A 92 -1.52 -16.87 -10.47
C GLN A 92 -0.59 -17.93 -9.86
N LEU A 93 -0.99 -18.56 -8.75
CA LEU A 93 -0.21 -19.62 -8.10
C LEU A 93 -0.09 -20.86 -8.99
N LYS A 94 -1.20 -21.28 -9.64
CA LYS A 94 -1.21 -22.42 -10.56
C LYS A 94 -0.31 -22.17 -11.77
N GLU A 95 -0.46 -21.02 -12.41
CA GLU A 95 0.35 -20.65 -13.58
C GLU A 95 1.86 -20.59 -13.24
N LEU A 96 2.20 -20.09 -12.06
CA LEU A 96 3.58 -20.03 -11.58
C LEU A 96 4.14 -21.44 -11.31
N ALA A 97 3.33 -22.35 -10.77
CA ALA A 97 3.70 -23.75 -10.57
C ALA A 97 3.95 -24.46 -11.91
N GLU A 98 3.09 -24.25 -12.92
CA GLU A 98 3.26 -24.79 -14.27
C GLU A 98 4.52 -24.26 -14.95
N LYS A 99 4.78 -22.95 -14.89
CA LYS A 99 6.01 -22.34 -15.41
C LYS A 99 7.26 -22.89 -14.73
N LYS A 100 7.21 -23.13 -13.42
CA LYS A 100 8.32 -23.75 -12.67
C LYS A 100 8.55 -25.20 -13.10
N ALA A 101 7.48 -25.98 -13.27
CA ALA A 101 7.57 -27.37 -13.73
C ALA A 101 8.15 -27.46 -15.16
N ALA A 102 7.68 -26.61 -16.07
CA ALA A 102 8.19 -26.53 -17.45
C ALA A 102 9.68 -26.12 -17.48
N LYS A 103 10.11 -25.20 -16.59
CA LYS A 103 11.51 -24.82 -16.47
C LYS A 103 12.38 -25.97 -15.94
N MET A 104 11.89 -26.73 -14.97
CA MET A 104 12.64 -27.89 -14.42
C MET A 104 12.85 -28.99 -15.47
N LEU A 105 11.85 -29.27 -16.30
CA LEU A 105 11.95 -30.26 -17.38
C LEU A 105 12.94 -29.89 -18.49
N ARG A 106 13.32 -28.61 -18.62
CA ARG A 106 14.29 -28.13 -19.63
C ARG A 106 15.76 -28.30 -19.19
N THR A 107 16.02 -28.50 -17.91
CA THR A 107 17.38 -28.52 -17.33
C THR A 107 17.96 -29.93 -17.14
N THR A 108 17.25 -30.97 -17.55
CA THR A 108 17.71 -32.37 -17.54
C THR A 108 17.94 -32.81 -18.98
#